data_AF-U1MVH4-F1
#
_entry.id   AF-U1MVH4-F1
#
_cell.length_a   1.000
_cell.length_b   1.000
_cell.length_c   1.000
_cell.angle_alpha   90.00
_cell.angle_beta   90.00
_cell.angle_gamma   90.00
#
_symmetry.space_group_name_H-M   'P 1'
#
loop_
_entity.id
_entity.type
_entity.pdbx_description
1 polymer ?
#
loop_
_entity_poly.entity_id
_entity_poly.type
_entity_poly.pdbx_seq_one_letter_code
_entity_poly.pdbx_strand_id
1 'polypeptide(L)'
;GITYVDVIIAGLIPATILSLTIFIAVHYVSAPQLEDTDVDTLIQDPLPRDEFISEGIKFGLPLAVLIYKLGIEQVTVMTAALWTAAVMLATGLMIPVVRSAMGISDESAIESLKRTGWETLDGAREGVIVLAPVTIILAAINGVVDILTATGVPTAISLTLLDLSGGVLLVAAILSMIICIILGLGMPTTASYTIVALLVAPTLISQFFLPELASHFFVFYAAILAGLTPPIATCVAVACGIAGGNFWGTCVEAIKISAPLFVLPFVFVYHPEIVSAQLDQLTLTSAGFALIGAIAIIHGINYRFSYDRAATGGLRVAFFIVGVLAMVYPGRLVQAGAMVAAILMYVFQSVTGRPNPVETVTSLFSAETESVATANAEQK
;
A
#
# COMPACT_ATOMS: atom_id res chain seq x y z
N GLY A 1 11.38 19.88 -11.51
CA GLY A 1 10.63 18.62 -11.62
C GLY A 1 11.52 17.50 -11.13
N ILE A 2 10.93 16.50 -10.49
CA ILE A 2 11.62 15.29 -10.02
C ILE A 2 11.52 14.19 -11.07
N THR A 3 12.49 13.28 -11.11
CA THR A 3 12.45 12.16 -12.06
C THR A 3 11.46 11.09 -11.60
N TYR A 4 10.93 10.28 -12.52
CA TYR A 4 10.04 9.17 -12.14
C TYR A 4 10.75 8.14 -11.26
N VAL A 5 12.04 7.91 -11.50
CA VAL A 5 12.87 7.01 -10.67
C VAL A 5 12.93 7.51 -9.24
N ASP A 6 13.09 8.82 -9.03
CA ASP A 6 13.11 9.42 -7.69
C ASP A 6 11.80 9.17 -6.94
N VAL A 7 10.66 9.26 -7.64
CA VAL A 7 9.33 8.98 -7.07
C VAL A 7 9.20 7.50 -6.71
N ILE A 8 9.69 6.59 -7.56
CA ILE A 8 9.70 5.15 -7.25
C ILE A 8 10.55 4.90 -6.00
N ILE A 9 11.77 5.41 -5.95
CA ILE A 9 12.69 5.20 -4.84
C ILE A 9 12.08 5.73 -3.53
N ALA A 10 11.53 6.95 -3.56
CA ALA A 10 10.83 7.54 -2.42
C ALA A 10 9.62 6.71 -1.96
N GLY A 11 8.94 6.03 -2.88
CA GLY A 11 7.80 5.17 -2.59
C GLY A 11 8.15 3.79 -2.01
N LEU A 12 9.39 3.32 -2.15
CA LEU A 12 9.79 1.97 -1.71
C LEU A 12 9.66 1.78 -0.20
N ILE A 13 10.07 2.77 0.60
CA ILE A 13 10.02 2.67 2.06
C ILE A 13 8.57 2.66 2.56
N PRO A 14 7.70 3.63 2.20
CA PRO A 14 6.28 3.58 2.53
C PRO A 14 5.60 2.29 2.08
N ALA A 15 5.89 1.81 0.87
CA ALA A 15 5.34 0.57 0.34
C ALA A 15 5.77 -0.64 1.18
N THR A 16 7.05 -0.72 1.57
CA THR A 16 7.55 -1.80 2.41
C THR A 16 6.90 -1.81 3.79
N ILE A 17 6.80 -0.64 4.43
CA ILE A 17 6.14 -0.49 5.74
C ILE A 17 4.68 -0.95 5.63
N LEU A 18 3.96 -0.46 4.62
CA LEU A 18 2.57 -0.81 4.31
C LEU A 18 2.39 -2.32 4.12
N SER A 19 3.13 -2.91 3.18
CA SER A 19 2.99 -4.32 2.82
C SER A 19 3.30 -5.23 4.00
N LEU A 20 4.36 -4.94 4.76
CA LEU A 20 4.73 -5.76 5.92
C LEU A 20 3.71 -5.61 7.05
N THR A 21 3.23 -4.40 7.35
CA THR A 21 2.22 -4.24 8.40
C THR A 21 0.89 -4.88 8.05
N ILE A 22 0.42 -4.76 6.81
CA ILE A 22 -0.80 -5.45 6.37
C ILE A 22 -0.61 -6.96 6.43
N PHE A 23 0.54 -7.48 5.98
CA PHE A 23 0.84 -8.91 6.08
C PHE A 23 0.76 -9.42 7.52
N ILE A 24 1.40 -8.73 8.46
CA ILE A 24 1.36 -9.07 9.89
C ILE A 24 -0.07 -8.94 10.45
N ALA A 25 -0.81 -7.90 10.06
CA ALA A 25 -2.19 -7.71 10.49
C ALA A 25 -3.08 -8.88 10.07
N VAL A 26 -3.03 -9.23 8.78
CA VAL A 26 -3.78 -10.34 8.21
C VAL A 26 -3.37 -11.64 8.88
N HIS A 27 -2.07 -11.86 9.10
CA HIS A 27 -1.60 -13.03 9.84
C HIS A 27 -2.20 -13.10 11.26
N TYR A 28 -2.20 -12.00 12.04
CA TYR A 28 -2.79 -11.98 13.38
C TYR A 28 -4.31 -12.17 13.40
N VAL A 29 -5.00 -11.67 12.38
CA VAL A 29 -6.46 -11.80 12.27
C VAL A 29 -6.86 -13.19 11.79
N SER A 30 -6.18 -13.73 10.79
CA SER A 30 -6.55 -14.96 10.08
C SER A 30 -5.92 -16.23 10.66
N ALA A 31 -4.69 -16.19 11.19
CA ALA A 31 -4.03 -17.40 11.69
C ALA A 31 -4.84 -18.14 12.78
N PRO A 32 -5.49 -17.46 13.75
CA PRO A 32 -6.33 -18.14 14.73
C PRO A 32 -7.65 -18.72 14.17
N GLN A 33 -7.98 -18.43 12.90
CA GLN A 33 -9.20 -18.90 12.25
C GLN A 33 -8.94 -20.13 11.35
N LEU A 34 -7.67 -20.45 11.11
CA LEU A 34 -7.23 -21.60 10.33
C LEU A 34 -6.98 -22.77 11.30
N GLU A 35 -8.00 -23.60 11.53
CA GLU A 35 -7.83 -24.92 12.16
C GLU A 35 -7.54 -25.95 11.07
N ASP A 36 -6.39 -26.63 11.14
CA ASP A 36 -6.01 -27.81 10.32
C ASP A 36 -6.30 -27.71 8.81
N THR A 37 -6.12 -26.53 8.22
CA THR A 37 -6.22 -26.38 6.76
C THR A 37 -4.90 -26.79 6.12
N ASP A 38 -4.87 -27.97 5.51
CA ASP A 38 -3.77 -28.40 4.66
C ASP A 38 -3.66 -27.46 3.45
N VAL A 39 -2.66 -26.58 3.46
CA VAL A 39 -2.44 -25.54 2.45
C VAL A 39 -2.24 -26.15 1.06
N ASP A 40 -1.72 -27.38 1.01
CA ASP A 40 -1.49 -28.12 -0.23
C ASP A 40 -2.82 -28.53 -0.90
N THR A 41 -3.91 -28.64 -0.14
CA THR A 41 -5.25 -28.89 -0.70
C THR A 41 -5.93 -27.63 -1.26
N LEU A 42 -5.39 -26.44 -0.96
CA LEU A 42 -5.92 -25.17 -1.45
C LEU A 42 -5.25 -24.69 -2.76
N ILE A 43 -4.02 -25.13 -3.03
CA ILE A 43 -3.31 -24.84 -4.28
C ILE A 43 -3.62 -25.96 -5.28
N GLN A 44 -4.85 -25.96 -5.80
CA GLN A 44 -5.35 -27.10 -6.58
C GLN A 44 -4.81 -27.19 -8.02
N ASP A 45 -4.24 -26.11 -8.57
CA ASP A 45 -3.72 -26.09 -9.95
C ASP A 45 -2.52 -25.13 -10.11
N PRO A 46 -1.29 -25.56 -9.79
CA PRO A 46 -0.11 -24.78 -10.15
C PRO A 46 0.04 -24.75 -11.68
N LEU A 47 0.15 -23.54 -12.24
CA LEU A 47 0.41 -23.34 -13.66
C LEU A 47 1.66 -24.13 -14.11
N PRO A 48 1.60 -24.86 -15.24
CA PRO A 48 2.78 -25.46 -15.87
C PRO A 48 3.90 -24.43 -16.07
N ARG A 49 5.16 -24.85 -15.89
CA ARG A 49 6.31 -23.92 -15.92
C ARG A 49 6.45 -23.16 -17.25
N ASP A 50 6.13 -23.80 -18.37
CA ASP A 50 6.19 -23.20 -19.70
C ASP A 50 5.11 -22.11 -19.87
N GLU A 51 3.90 -22.37 -19.37
CA GLU A 51 2.81 -21.41 -19.36
C GLU A 51 3.14 -20.22 -18.46
N PHE A 52 3.66 -20.49 -17.26
CA PHE A 52 4.11 -19.45 -16.33
C PHE A 52 5.19 -18.54 -16.95
N ILE A 53 6.20 -19.10 -17.62
CA ILE A 53 7.23 -18.31 -18.30
C ILE A 53 6.62 -17.50 -19.44
N SER A 54 5.72 -18.09 -20.22
CA SER A 54 5.09 -17.40 -21.36
C SER A 54 4.22 -16.22 -20.92
N GLU A 55 3.40 -16.40 -19.90
CA GLU A 55 2.58 -15.32 -19.31
C GLU A 55 3.48 -14.30 -18.59
N GLY A 56 4.54 -14.77 -17.93
CA GLY A 56 5.57 -13.91 -17.32
C GLY A 56 6.25 -12.99 -18.34
N ILE A 57 6.59 -13.48 -19.53
CA ILE A 57 7.14 -12.65 -20.62
C ILE A 57 6.05 -11.72 -21.19
N LYS A 58 4.84 -12.24 -21.40
CA LYS A 58 3.71 -11.51 -21.98
C LYS A 58 3.36 -10.24 -21.20
N PHE A 59 3.33 -10.32 -19.86
CA PHE A 59 3.06 -9.18 -18.98
C PHE A 59 4.32 -8.48 -18.46
N GLY A 60 5.41 -9.21 -18.26
CA GLY A 60 6.67 -8.67 -17.76
C GLY A 60 7.38 -7.76 -18.75
N LEU A 61 7.33 -8.06 -20.06
CA LEU A 61 7.96 -7.22 -21.08
C LEU A 61 7.31 -5.82 -21.18
N PRO A 62 5.96 -5.68 -21.28
CA PRO A 62 5.32 -4.37 -21.20
C PRO A 62 5.68 -3.58 -19.94
N LEU A 63 5.68 -4.24 -18.77
CA LEU A 63 6.06 -3.61 -17.52
C LEU A 63 7.52 -3.11 -17.55
N ALA A 64 8.45 -3.92 -18.07
CA ALA A 64 9.85 -3.54 -18.21
C ALA A 64 10.01 -2.35 -19.17
N VAL A 65 9.26 -2.29 -20.26
CA VAL A 65 9.24 -1.15 -21.19
C VAL A 65 8.70 0.10 -20.51
N LEU A 66 7.64 -0.01 -19.72
CA LEU A 66 7.09 1.12 -18.95
C LEU A 66 8.14 1.71 -18.00
N ILE A 67 8.79 0.84 -17.21
CA ILE A 67 9.84 1.24 -16.26
C ILE A 67 11.06 1.82 -17.00
N TYR A 68 11.47 1.22 -18.12
CA TYR A 68 12.59 1.71 -18.92
C TYR A 68 12.30 3.10 -19.53
N LYS A 69 11.12 3.28 -20.14
CA LYS A 69 10.73 4.55 -20.78
C LYS A 69 10.58 5.67 -19.76
N LEU A 70 9.94 5.43 -18.62
CA LEU A 70 9.77 6.45 -17.58
C LEU A 70 11.04 6.68 -16.76
N GLY A 71 11.78 5.61 -16.48
CA GLY A 71 12.91 5.65 -15.56
C GLY A 71 14.21 6.10 -16.23
N ILE A 72 14.57 5.46 -17.34
CA ILE A 72 15.86 5.65 -18.00
C ILE A 72 15.76 6.71 -19.10
N GLU A 73 14.80 6.56 -20.03
CA GLU A 73 14.63 7.57 -21.09
C GLU A 73 13.94 8.84 -20.60
N GLN A 74 13.23 8.78 -19.47
CA GLN A 74 12.51 9.90 -18.87
C GLN A 74 11.55 10.61 -19.85
N VAL A 75 10.94 9.83 -20.76
CA VAL A 75 9.94 10.37 -21.68
C VAL A 75 8.65 10.71 -20.93
N THR A 76 7.79 11.49 -21.58
CA THR A 76 6.49 11.84 -20.99
C THR A 76 5.65 10.59 -20.67
N VAL A 77 4.81 10.68 -19.64
CA VAL A 77 3.93 9.58 -19.21
C VAL A 77 3.07 9.05 -20.35
N MET A 78 2.56 9.94 -21.20
CA MET A 78 1.75 9.58 -22.36
C MET A 78 2.55 8.79 -23.41
N THR A 79 3.80 9.20 -23.68
CA THR A 79 4.68 8.48 -24.61
C THR A 79 5.05 7.10 -24.06
N ALA A 80 5.38 7.00 -22.78
CA ALA A 80 5.69 5.71 -22.14
C ALA A 80 4.48 4.76 -22.17
N ALA A 81 3.28 5.29 -21.89
CA ALA A 81 2.02 4.53 -21.96
C ALA A 81 1.75 4.02 -23.38
N LEU A 82 1.96 4.84 -24.41
CA LEU A 82 1.78 4.43 -25.81
C LEU A 82 2.71 3.25 -26.20
N TRP A 83 4.00 3.36 -25.87
CA TRP A 83 4.96 2.28 -26.13
C TRP A 83 4.63 1.00 -25.34
N THR A 84 4.24 1.15 -24.08
CA THR A 84 3.84 0.03 -23.23
C THR A 84 2.61 -0.68 -23.80
N ALA A 85 1.60 0.08 -24.23
CA ALA A 85 0.40 -0.45 -24.87
C ALA A 85 0.72 -1.16 -26.19
N ALA A 86 1.58 -0.58 -27.03
CA ALA A 86 2.01 -1.20 -28.28
C ALA A 86 2.73 -2.54 -28.04
N VAL A 87 3.62 -2.59 -27.04
CA VAL A 87 4.33 -3.82 -26.67
C VAL A 87 3.37 -4.84 -26.07
N MET A 88 2.41 -4.42 -25.23
CA MET A 88 1.39 -5.30 -24.66
C MET A 88 0.46 -5.90 -25.73
N LEU A 89 0.08 -5.10 -26.73
CA LEU A 89 -0.66 -5.60 -27.90
C LEU A 89 0.20 -6.59 -28.69
N ALA A 90 1.46 -6.25 -28.97
CA ALA A 90 2.36 -7.13 -29.71
C ALA A 90 2.59 -8.47 -28.99
N THR A 91 2.92 -8.45 -27.69
CA THR A 91 3.15 -9.68 -26.91
C THR A 91 1.85 -10.46 -26.71
N GLY A 92 0.76 -9.76 -26.44
CA GLY A 92 -0.58 -10.33 -26.27
C GLY A 92 -1.04 -11.10 -27.51
N LEU A 93 -0.85 -10.55 -28.71
CA LEU A 93 -1.20 -11.23 -29.97
C LEU A 93 -0.19 -12.29 -30.40
N MET A 94 1.12 -12.02 -30.28
CA MET A 94 2.14 -12.88 -30.88
C MET A 94 2.44 -14.14 -30.06
N ILE A 95 2.45 -14.06 -28.73
CA ILE A 95 2.84 -15.20 -27.88
C ILE A 95 1.88 -16.40 -28.00
N PRO A 96 0.54 -16.22 -27.94
CA PRO A 96 -0.41 -17.32 -28.12
C PRO A 96 -0.30 -17.96 -29.52
N VAL A 97 -0.16 -17.12 -30.56
CA VAL A 97 -0.04 -17.58 -31.96
C VAL A 97 1.24 -18.38 -32.17
N VAL A 98 2.35 -17.94 -31.59
CA VAL A 98 3.63 -18.65 -31.67
C VAL A 98 3.58 -19.97 -30.91
N ARG A 99 2.96 -20.03 -29.72
CA ARG A 99 2.76 -21.30 -28.98
C ARG A 99 1.89 -22.29 -29.78
N SER A 100 0.84 -21.81 -30.41
CA SER A 100 -0.01 -22.62 -31.31
C SER A 100 0.73 -23.10 -32.55
N ALA A 101 1.53 -22.25 -33.19
CA ALA A 101 2.35 -22.64 -34.34
C ALA A 101 3.45 -23.66 -33.98
N MET A 102 3.95 -23.65 -32.73
CA MET A 102 4.93 -24.62 -32.23
C MET A 102 4.29 -25.94 -31.76
N GLY A 103 2.96 -26.09 -31.88
CA GLY A 103 2.25 -27.31 -31.47
C GLY A 103 2.20 -27.52 -29.95
N ILE A 104 2.40 -26.45 -29.16
CA ILE A 104 2.32 -26.49 -27.69
C ILE A 104 0.86 -26.40 -27.23
N SER A 105 -0.03 -25.87 -28.07
CA SER A 105 -1.47 -25.82 -27.82
C SER A 105 -2.24 -26.62 -28.87
N ASP A 106 -3.38 -27.20 -28.47
CA ASP A 106 -4.25 -27.99 -29.35
C ASP A 106 -4.98 -27.16 -30.45
N GLU A 107 -4.89 -25.83 -30.40
CA GLU A 107 -5.52 -24.92 -31.37
C GLU A 107 -4.64 -24.66 -32.60
N SER A 108 -5.26 -24.42 -33.76
CA SER A 108 -4.56 -23.98 -34.98
C SER A 108 -4.13 -22.51 -34.90
N ALA A 109 -3.02 -22.13 -35.55
CA ALA A 109 -2.48 -20.76 -35.47
C ALA A 109 -3.45 -19.68 -35.97
N ILE A 110 -4.31 -20.02 -36.94
CA ILE A 110 -5.34 -19.12 -37.48
C ILE A 110 -6.47 -18.92 -36.46
N GLU A 111 -6.87 -19.99 -35.79
CA GLU A 111 -7.89 -19.97 -34.75
C GLU A 111 -7.41 -19.21 -33.52
N SER A 112 -6.16 -19.44 -33.10
CA SER A 112 -5.49 -18.70 -32.03
C SER A 112 -5.41 -17.20 -32.36
N LEU A 113 -4.99 -16.83 -33.57
CA LEU A 113 -4.94 -15.41 -33.98
C LEU A 113 -6.32 -14.75 -33.96
N LYS A 114 -7.35 -15.44 -34.45
CA LYS A 114 -8.73 -14.92 -34.45
C LYS A 114 -9.23 -14.76 -33.02
N ARG A 115 -9.04 -15.77 -32.16
CA ARG A 115 -9.45 -15.76 -30.76
C ARG A 115 -8.77 -14.62 -30.01
N THR A 116 -7.43 -14.56 -30.03
CA THR A 116 -6.66 -13.53 -29.34
C THR A 116 -6.94 -12.13 -29.89
N GLY A 117 -7.20 -11.99 -31.19
CA GLY A 117 -7.62 -10.71 -31.78
C GLY A 117 -8.97 -10.22 -31.22
N TRP A 118 -9.95 -11.11 -31.09
CA TRP A 118 -11.24 -10.80 -30.47
C TRP A 118 -11.11 -10.52 -28.97
N GLU A 119 -10.36 -11.34 -28.24
CA GLU A 119 -10.08 -11.13 -26.81
C GLU A 119 -9.38 -9.79 -26.57
N THR A 120 -8.43 -9.41 -27.43
CA THR A 120 -7.74 -8.12 -27.34
C THR A 120 -8.69 -6.95 -27.59
N LEU A 121 -9.57 -7.07 -28.60
CA LEU A 121 -10.55 -6.03 -28.90
C LEU A 121 -11.59 -5.87 -27.79
N ASP A 122 -12.08 -6.99 -27.25
CA ASP A 122 -13.02 -6.96 -26.13
C ASP A 122 -12.35 -6.44 -24.85
N GLY A 123 -11.09 -6.82 -24.59
CA GLY A 123 -10.29 -6.24 -23.51
C GLY A 123 -10.05 -4.73 -23.67
N ALA A 124 -9.81 -4.25 -24.90
CA ALA A 124 -9.71 -2.81 -25.17
C ALA A 124 -11.04 -2.09 -24.94
N ARG A 125 -12.16 -2.68 -25.35
CA ARG A 125 -13.50 -2.18 -25.08
C ARG A 125 -13.78 -2.10 -23.58
N GLU A 126 -13.49 -3.16 -22.84
CA GLU A 126 -13.65 -3.21 -21.38
C GLU A 126 -12.78 -2.15 -20.70
N GLY A 127 -11.53 -1.99 -21.15
CA GLY A 127 -10.64 -0.93 -20.68
C GLY A 127 -11.24 0.48 -20.87
N VAL A 128 -11.86 0.75 -22.03
CA VAL A 128 -12.57 2.03 -22.26
C VAL A 128 -13.77 2.17 -21.35
N ILE A 129 -14.57 1.12 -21.15
CA ILE A 129 -15.75 1.16 -20.27
C ILE A 129 -15.35 1.46 -18.82
N VAL A 130 -14.27 0.85 -18.33
CA VAL A 130 -13.74 1.05 -16.98
C VAL A 130 -13.13 2.45 -16.82
N LEU A 131 -12.43 2.98 -17.84
CA LEU A 131 -11.74 4.27 -17.77
C LEU A 131 -12.60 5.49 -18.16
N ALA A 132 -13.73 5.30 -18.85
CA ALA A 132 -14.59 6.40 -19.26
C ALA A 132 -15.12 7.24 -18.08
N PRO A 133 -15.63 6.64 -16.98
CA PRO A 133 -16.06 7.41 -15.81
C PRO A 133 -14.92 8.23 -15.19
N VAL A 134 -13.71 7.64 -15.11
CA VAL A 134 -12.52 8.32 -14.59
C VAL A 134 -12.18 9.53 -15.46
N THR A 135 -12.18 9.37 -16.78
CA THR A 135 -11.91 10.46 -17.74
C THR A 135 -12.92 11.61 -17.60
N ILE A 136 -14.21 11.29 -17.49
CA ILE A 136 -15.28 12.29 -17.33
C ILE A 136 -15.09 13.07 -16.01
N ILE A 137 -14.79 12.37 -14.92
CA ILE A 137 -14.57 12.99 -13.61
C ILE A 137 -13.34 13.90 -13.66
N LEU A 138 -12.20 13.46 -14.21
CA LEU A 138 -11.01 14.31 -14.31
C LEU A 138 -11.24 15.53 -15.20
N ALA A 139 -11.96 15.39 -16.32
CA ALA A 139 -12.30 16.52 -17.18
C ALA A 139 -13.13 17.57 -16.43
N ALA A 140 -14.13 17.14 -15.67
CA ALA A 140 -14.95 18.04 -14.85
C ALA A 140 -14.15 18.70 -13.72
N ILE A 141 -13.26 17.94 -13.06
CA ILE A 141 -12.41 18.43 -11.97
C ILE A 141 -11.49 19.54 -12.45
N ASN A 142 -10.89 19.42 -13.64
CA ASN A 142 -10.03 20.50 -14.16
C ASN A 142 -10.79 21.84 -14.27
N GLY A 143 -12.04 21.82 -14.72
CA GLY A 143 -12.88 23.03 -14.73
C GLY A 143 -13.15 23.59 -13.32
N VAL A 144 -13.37 22.72 -12.34
CA VAL A 144 -13.50 23.13 -10.92
C VAL A 144 -12.19 23.74 -10.41
N VAL A 145 -11.05 23.09 -10.68
CA VAL A 145 -9.70 23.54 -10.33
C VAL A 145 -9.41 24.92 -10.91
N ASP A 146 -9.78 25.17 -12.17
CA ASP A 146 -9.59 26.46 -12.83
C ASP A 146 -10.39 27.56 -12.13
N ILE A 147 -11.66 27.30 -11.79
CA ILE A 147 -12.53 28.25 -11.07
C ILE A 147 -11.99 28.51 -9.66
N LEU A 148 -11.58 27.48 -8.92
CA LEU A 148 -11.02 27.61 -7.58
C LEU A 148 -9.72 28.40 -7.57
N THR A 149 -8.87 28.17 -8.58
CA THR A 149 -7.60 28.88 -8.75
C THR A 149 -7.84 30.34 -9.10
N ALA A 150 -8.77 30.63 -10.03
CA ALA A 150 -9.13 31.99 -10.42
C ALA A 150 -9.77 32.79 -9.27
N THR A 151 -10.48 32.12 -8.35
CA THR A 151 -11.11 32.72 -7.18
C THR A 151 -10.19 32.83 -5.96
N GLY A 152 -8.99 32.23 -6.01
CA GLY A 152 -8.02 32.27 -4.91
C GLY A 152 -8.39 31.39 -3.70
N VAL A 153 -9.30 30.42 -3.87
CA VAL A 153 -9.70 29.49 -2.81
C VAL A 153 -8.52 28.72 -2.19
N PRO A 154 -7.54 28.20 -2.96
CA PRO A 154 -6.37 27.54 -2.35
C PRO A 154 -5.63 28.42 -1.34
N THR A 155 -5.48 29.71 -1.64
CA THR A 155 -4.87 30.69 -0.73
C THR A 155 -5.72 30.91 0.52
N ALA A 156 -7.05 31.02 0.37
CA ALA A 156 -7.96 31.18 1.51
C ALA A 156 -7.94 29.96 2.44
N ILE A 157 -7.91 28.75 1.89
CA ILE A 157 -7.75 27.50 2.66
C ILE A 157 -6.40 27.50 3.38
N SER A 158 -5.32 27.90 2.71
CA SER A 158 -3.98 27.97 3.30
C SER A 158 -3.93 28.88 4.53
N LEU A 159 -4.50 30.09 4.42
CA LEU A 159 -4.55 31.05 5.52
C LEU A 159 -5.46 30.57 6.66
N THR A 160 -6.63 30.01 6.33
CA THR A 160 -7.56 29.48 7.33
C THR A 160 -6.94 28.32 8.11
N LEU A 161 -6.20 27.44 7.43
CA LEU A 161 -5.44 26.36 8.07
C LEU A 161 -4.37 26.91 9.01
N LEU A 162 -3.64 27.95 8.60
CA LEU A 162 -2.64 28.59 9.43
C LEU A 162 -3.26 29.22 10.69
N ASP A 163 -4.33 29.98 10.52
CA ASP A 163 -5.05 30.66 11.61
C ASP A 163 -5.63 29.65 12.59
N LEU A 164 -6.30 28.60 12.09
CA LEU A 164 -6.93 27.57 12.93
C LEU A 164 -5.90 26.66 13.61
N SER A 165 -4.76 26.43 12.98
CA SER A 165 -3.65 25.67 13.58
C SER A 165 -2.84 26.49 14.60
N GLY A 166 -2.98 27.81 14.61
CA GLY A 166 -2.16 28.71 15.43
C GLY A 166 -0.66 28.61 15.12
N GLY A 167 -0.31 28.18 13.91
CA GLY A 167 1.09 27.91 13.51
C GLY A 167 1.66 26.58 14.02
N VAL A 168 0.88 25.74 14.70
CA VAL A 168 1.34 24.44 15.18
C VAL A 168 1.24 23.39 14.08
N LEU A 169 2.40 22.88 13.62
CA LEU A 169 2.51 21.90 12.54
C LEU A 169 1.64 20.65 12.76
N LEU A 170 1.60 20.10 13.98
CA LEU A 170 0.77 18.93 14.29
C LEU A 170 -0.72 19.21 14.04
N VAL A 171 -1.21 20.36 14.50
CA VAL A 171 -2.61 20.75 14.36
C VAL A 171 -2.92 20.99 12.88
N ALA A 172 -2.03 21.67 12.16
CA ALA A 172 -2.15 21.88 10.73
C ALA A 172 -2.19 20.57 9.95
N ALA A 173 -1.34 19.59 10.28
CA ALA A 173 -1.33 18.28 9.66
C ALA A 173 -2.63 17.50 9.96
N ILE A 174 -3.15 17.53 11.19
CA ILE A 174 -4.42 16.88 11.53
C ILE A 174 -5.58 17.50 10.75
N LEU A 175 -5.68 18.84 10.73
CA LEU A 175 -6.70 19.56 9.97
C LEU A 175 -6.58 19.28 8.47
N SER A 176 -5.36 19.28 7.94
CA SER A 176 -5.07 18.94 6.55
C SER A 176 -5.50 17.52 6.20
N MET A 177 -5.24 16.54 7.08
CA MET A 177 -5.68 15.16 6.91
C MET A 177 -7.21 15.07 6.88
N ILE A 178 -7.90 15.75 7.80
CA ILE A 178 -9.37 15.78 7.82
C ILE A 178 -9.92 16.36 6.51
N ILE A 179 -9.35 17.48 6.05
CA ILE A 179 -9.73 18.10 4.77
C ILE A 179 -9.47 17.14 3.61
N CYS A 180 -8.31 16.48 3.57
CA CYS A 180 -7.97 15.52 2.51
C CYS A 180 -8.93 14.33 2.49
N ILE A 181 -9.28 13.78 3.67
CA ILE A 181 -10.23 12.68 3.78
C ILE A 181 -11.59 13.13 3.26
N ILE A 182 -12.13 14.25 3.75
CA ILE A 182 -13.44 14.76 3.34
C ILE A 182 -13.49 15.03 1.83
N LEU A 183 -12.46 15.69 1.30
CA LEU A 183 -12.37 15.98 -0.13
C LEU A 183 -12.13 14.73 -0.97
N GLY A 184 -11.62 13.63 -0.41
CA GLY A 184 -11.39 12.38 -1.14
C GLY A 184 -12.57 11.41 -1.13
N LEU A 185 -13.62 11.70 -0.37
CA LEU A 185 -14.77 10.81 -0.22
C LEU A 185 -15.52 10.62 -1.55
N GLY A 186 -15.58 9.35 -2.02
CA GLY A 186 -16.46 8.94 -3.10
C GLY A 186 -15.97 9.22 -4.52
N MET A 187 -14.73 9.69 -4.68
CA MET A 187 -14.10 9.90 -5.99
C MET A 187 -13.01 8.85 -6.28
N PRO A 188 -12.67 8.61 -7.56
CA PRO A 188 -11.47 7.86 -7.92
C PRO A 188 -10.21 8.46 -7.29
N THR A 189 -9.23 7.63 -6.92
CA THR A 189 -7.99 8.06 -6.24
C THR A 189 -7.25 9.17 -7.00
N THR A 190 -7.20 9.06 -8.33
CA THR A 190 -6.56 10.06 -9.20
C THR A 190 -7.24 11.43 -9.08
N ALA A 191 -8.56 11.46 -9.16
CA ALA A 191 -9.40 12.64 -9.01
C ALA A 191 -9.27 13.28 -7.63
N SER A 192 -9.34 12.47 -6.57
CA SER A 192 -9.16 12.93 -5.19
C SER A 192 -7.78 13.56 -4.99
N TYR A 193 -6.72 12.89 -5.45
CA TYR A 193 -5.35 13.40 -5.34
C TYR A 193 -5.18 14.75 -6.05
N THR A 194 -5.70 14.91 -7.26
CA THR A 194 -5.61 16.19 -8.00
C THR A 194 -6.20 17.36 -7.20
N ILE A 195 -7.35 17.17 -6.54
CA ILE A 195 -7.99 18.21 -5.73
C ILE A 195 -7.16 18.51 -4.48
N VAL A 196 -6.78 17.51 -3.70
CA VAL A 196 -6.05 17.75 -2.45
C VAL A 196 -4.62 18.26 -2.69
N ALA A 197 -3.98 17.85 -3.78
CA ALA A 197 -2.69 18.35 -4.21
C ALA A 197 -2.75 19.83 -4.63
N LEU A 198 -3.88 20.29 -5.16
CA LEU A 198 -4.08 21.71 -5.45
C LEU A 198 -4.40 22.52 -4.19
N LEU A 199 -5.24 21.99 -3.30
CA LEU A 199 -5.81 22.77 -2.21
C LEU A 199 -4.95 22.75 -0.94
N VAL A 200 -4.38 21.59 -0.59
CA VAL A 200 -3.75 21.36 0.71
C VAL A 200 -2.23 21.33 0.60
N ALA A 201 -1.67 20.68 -0.42
CA ALA A 201 -0.21 20.57 -0.56
C ALA A 201 0.51 21.93 -0.59
N PRO A 202 0.02 22.98 -1.29
CA PRO A 202 0.68 24.29 -1.28
C PRO A 202 0.69 24.94 0.10
N THR A 203 -0.29 24.64 0.96
CA THR A 203 -0.31 25.13 2.35
C THR A 203 0.86 24.53 3.13
N LEU A 204 1.02 23.21 3.05
CA LEU A 204 2.09 22.46 3.72
C LEU A 204 3.47 22.91 3.25
N ILE A 205 3.62 23.17 1.94
CA ILE A 205 4.88 23.63 1.35
C ILE A 205 5.19 25.08 1.73
N SER A 206 4.23 26.00 1.53
CA SER A 206 4.49 27.44 1.65
C SER A 206 4.41 27.99 3.07
N GLN A 207 3.51 27.46 3.91
CA GLN A 207 3.29 27.96 5.26
C GLN A 207 4.09 27.19 6.31
N PHE A 208 4.33 25.91 6.06
CA PHE A 208 5.05 25.02 6.99
C PHE A 208 6.43 24.58 6.47
N PHE A 209 6.85 25.08 5.31
CA PHE A 209 8.17 24.85 4.72
C PHE A 209 8.53 23.37 4.56
N LEU A 210 7.52 22.52 4.36
CA LEU A 210 7.75 21.10 4.14
C LEU A 210 8.27 20.85 2.71
N PRO A 211 9.14 19.85 2.51
CA PRO A 211 9.55 19.43 1.18
C PRO A 211 8.35 19.09 0.30
N GLU A 212 8.42 19.47 -0.98
CA GLU A 212 7.36 19.26 -1.96
C GLU A 212 6.95 17.79 -2.04
N LEU A 213 7.91 16.89 -2.20
CA LEU A 213 7.67 15.46 -2.29
C LEU A 213 6.96 14.90 -1.06
N ALA A 214 7.40 15.28 0.14
CA ALA A 214 6.78 14.87 1.40
C ALA A 214 5.33 15.39 1.53
N SER A 215 5.08 16.63 1.11
CA SER A 215 3.74 17.23 1.12
C SER A 215 2.80 16.53 0.14
N HIS A 216 3.29 16.17 -1.05
CA HIS A 216 2.52 15.39 -2.03
C HIS A 216 2.24 13.96 -1.55
N PHE A 217 3.21 13.28 -0.93
CA PHE A 217 3.00 11.98 -0.31
C PHE A 217 2.01 12.05 0.85
N PHE A 218 2.07 13.10 1.68
CA PHE A 218 1.11 13.33 2.76
C PHE A 218 -0.33 13.37 2.24
N VAL A 219 -0.60 14.28 1.29
CA VAL A 219 -1.97 14.45 0.77
C VAL A 219 -2.43 13.25 -0.04
N PHE A 220 -1.52 12.58 -0.76
CA PHE A 220 -1.83 11.36 -1.51
C PHE A 220 -2.28 10.22 -0.61
N TYR A 221 -1.52 9.92 0.45
CA TYR A 221 -1.91 8.89 1.41
C TYR A 221 -3.17 9.29 2.18
N ALA A 222 -3.31 10.56 2.58
CA ALA A 222 -4.53 11.04 3.24
C ALA A 222 -5.78 10.91 2.35
N ALA A 223 -5.65 11.17 1.04
CA ALA A 223 -6.72 10.97 0.07
C ALA A 223 -7.10 9.49 -0.11
N ILE A 224 -6.12 8.58 -0.18
CA ILE A 224 -6.40 7.14 -0.31
C ILE A 224 -7.13 6.60 0.92
N LEU A 225 -6.78 7.09 2.11
CA LEU A 225 -7.44 6.70 3.36
C LEU A 225 -8.94 7.05 3.38
N ALA A 226 -9.38 8.02 2.58
CA ALA A 226 -10.81 8.31 2.41
C ALA A 226 -11.59 7.10 1.87
N GLY A 227 -10.95 6.26 1.03
CA GLY A 227 -11.52 5.03 0.49
C GLY A 227 -11.76 3.93 1.54
N LEU A 228 -11.16 4.06 2.72
CA LEU A 228 -11.32 3.13 3.86
C LEU A 228 -12.18 3.70 4.98
N THR A 229 -12.39 5.02 4.99
CA THR A 229 -13.03 5.72 6.11
C THR A 229 -14.55 5.82 5.88
N PRO A 230 -15.39 5.43 6.86
CA PRO A 230 -16.84 5.67 6.81
C PRO A 230 -17.17 7.16 6.65
N PRO A 231 -18.28 7.54 6.00
CA PRO A 231 -19.42 6.69 5.63
C PRO A 231 -19.35 6.08 4.22
N ILE A 232 -18.40 6.49 3.37
CA ILE A 232 -18.39 6.06 1.97
C ILE A 232 -17.60 4.76 1.79
N ALA A 233 -16.39 4.68 2.34
CA ALA A 233 -15.49 3.51 2.32
C ALA A 233 -15.66 2.60 1.08
N THR A 234 -15.46 3.14 -0.12
CA THR A 234 -15.83 2.49 -1.38
C THR A 234 -15.20 1.11 -1.55
N CYS A 235 -13.93 0.96 -1.17
CA CYS A 235 -13.22 -0.31 -1.22
C CYS A 235 -13.85 -1.35 -0.28
N VAL A 236 -14.29 -0.90 0.90
CA VAL A 236 -14.96 -1.75 1.88
C VAL A 236 -16.35 -2.16 1.39
N ALA A 237 -17.10 -1.25 0.75
CA ALA A 237 -18.40 -1.58 0.17
C ALA A 237 -18.30 -2.68 -0.89
N VAL A 238 -17.30 -2.59 -1.79
CA VAL A 238 -17.02 -3.63 -2.79
C VAL A 238 -16.61 -4.93 -2.12
N ALA A 239 -15.68 -4.88 -1.15
CA ALA A 239 -15.23 -6.07 -0.42
C ALA A 239 -16.39 -6.77 0.30
N CYS A 240 -17.34 -6.02 0.89
CA CYS A 240 -18.55 -6.59 1.49
C CYS A 240 -19.46 -7.25 0.46
N GLY A 241 -19.57 -6.69 -0.75
CA GLY A 241 -20.33 -7.30 -1.84
C GLY A 241 -19.76 -8.65 -2.30
N ILE A 242 -18.43 -8.80 -2.22
CA ILE A 242 -17.72 -10.05 -2.55
C ILE A 242 -17.81 -11.06 -1.39
N ALA A 243 -17.54 -10.61 -0.16
CA ALA A 243 -17.42 -11.49 1.01
C ALA A 243 -18.72 -11.74 1.77
N GLY A 244 -19.81 -11.03 1.43
CA GLY A 244 -21.10 -11.12 2.14
C GLY A 244 -21.10 -10.51 3.55
N GLY A 245 -20.11 -9.67 3.89
CA GLY A 245 -19.93 -9.08 5.21
C GLY A 245 -20.78 -7.83 5.47
N ASN A 246 -20.97 -7.48 6.75
CA ASN A 246 -21.64 -6.22 7.15
C ASN A 246 -20.69 -5.03 6.93
N PHE A 247 -21.12 -4.04 6.13
CA PHE A 247 -20.36 -2.81 5.84
C PHE A 247 -19.72 -2.16 7.06
N TRP A 248 -20.49 -1.90 8.13
CA TRP A 248 -19.95 -1.21 9.31
C TRP A 248 -18.94 -2.04 10.07
N GLY A 249 -19.17 -3.36 10.18
CA GLY A 249 -18.23 -4.28 10.81
C GLY A 249 -16.91 -4.36 10.02
N THR A 250 -17.01 -4.51 8.69
CA THR A 250 -15.85 -4.57 7.81
C THR A 250 -15.07 -3.25 7.81
N CYS A 251 -15.74 -2.10 7.88
CA CYS A 251 -15.07 -0.80 8.00
C CYS A 251 -14.24 -0.71 9.29
N VAL A 252 -14.77 -1.18 10.41
CA VAL A 252 -14.04 -1.20 11.69
C VAL A 252 -12.80 -2.09 11.60
N GLU A 253 -12.93 -3.28 11.01
CA GLU A 253 -11.77 -4.18 10.81
C GLU A 253 -10.76 -3.59 9.81
N ALA A 254 -11.22 -2.97 8.72
CA ALA A 254 -10.35 -2.29 7.76
C ALA A 254 -9.54 -1.16 8.42
N ILE A 255 -10.16 -0.36 9.29
CA ILE A 255 -9.46 0.70 10.04
C ILE A 255 -8.45 0.10 11.03
N LYS A 256 -8.77 -1.00 11.71
CA LYS A 256 -7.82 -1.68 12.64
C LYS A 256 -6.60 -2.23 11.92
N ILE A 257 -6.80 -2.85 10.76
CA ILE A 257 -5.73 -3.39 9.91
C ILE A 257 -4.91 -2.24 9.30
N SER A 258 -5.57 -1.14 8.96
CA SER A 258 -4.94 0.02 8.31
C SER A 258 -4.45 1.09 9.29
N ALA A 259 -4.50 0.87 10.60
CA ALA A 259 -4.18 1.88 11.60
C ALA A 259 -2.79 2.53 11.43
N PRO A 260 -1.70 1.79 11.11
CA PRO A 260 -0.41 2.40 10.83
C PRO A 260 -0.43 3.33 9.61
N LEU A 261 -1.29 3.09 8.62
CA LEU A 261 -1.41 3.93 7.41
C LEU A 261 -2.00 5.30 7.74
N PHE A 262 -2.89 5.40 8.75
CA PHE A 262 -3.40 6.68 9.22
C PHE A 262 -2.31 7.52 9.91
N VAL A 263 -1.30 6.87 10.47
CA VAL A 263 -0.16 7.52 11.13
C VAL A 263 0.93 7.90 10.11
N LEU A 264 1.05 7.14 9.03
CA LEU A 264 2.12 7.27 8.04
C LEU A 264 2.24 8.67 7.38
N PRO A 265 1.16 9.38 7.01
CA PRO A 265 1.28 10.75 6.51
C PRO A 265 2.03 11.67 7.47
N PHE A 266 1.75 11.58 8.78
CA PHE A 266 2.46 12.39 9.77
C PHE A 266 3.96 12.09 9.83
N VAL A 267 4.36 10.86 9.51
CA VAL A 267 5.78 10.50 9.38
C VAL A 267 6.42 11.31 8.25
N PHE A 268 5.76 11.51 7.11
CA PHE A 268 6.31 12.32 6.01
C PHE A 268 6.50 13.79 6.39
N VAL A 269 5.67 14.29 7.32
CA VAL A 269 5.74 15.67 7.81
C VAL A 269 6.93 15.87 8.74
N TYR A 270 7.15 14.95 9.69
CA TYR A 270 8.22 15.07 10.69
C TYR A 270 9.55 14.44 10.26
N HIS A 271 9.51 13.48 9.35
CA HIS A 271 10.65 12.72 8.82
C HIS A 271 10.58 12.66 7.29
N PRO A 272 10.67 13.81 6.59
CA PRO A 272 10.57 13.87 5.14
C PRO A 272 11.67 13.06 4.43
N GLU A 273 12.77 12.73 5.12
CA GLU A 273 13.83 11.84 4.62
C GLU A 273 13.29 10.47 4.18
N ILE A 274 12.22 9.97 4.80
CA ILE A 274 11.61 8.65 4.50
C ILE A 274 11.06 8.57 3.07
N VAL A 275 10.67 9.70 2.50
CA VAL A 275 10.17 9.82 1.12
C VAL A 275 11.14 10.62 0.26
N SER A 276 12.43 10.54 0.56
CA SER A 276 13.47 11.13 -0.26
C SER A 276 13.93 10.17 -1.37
N ALA A 277 14.50 10.73 -2.43
CA ALA A 277 15.08 9.95 -3.53
C ALA A 277 16.41 9.27 -3.16
N GLN A 278 16.90 9.43 -1.93
CA GLN A 278 18.21 9.00 -1.49
C GLN A 278 18.06 8.00 -0.33
N LEU A 279 18.68 6.83 -0.46
CA LEU A 279 18.69 5.80 0.59
C LEU A 279 19.94 5.91 1.44
N ASP A 280 20.10 7.05 2.11
CA ASP A 280 21.22 7.28 3.02
C ASP A 280 20.98 6.65 4.40
N GLN A 281 22.01 6.67 5.26
CA GLN A 281 21.92 6.09 6.60
C GLN A 281 20.80 6.75 7.42
N LEU A 282 20.60 8.06 7.25
CA LEU A 282 19.54 8.80 7.92
C LEU A 282 18.16 8.23 7.53
N THR A 283 17.89 8.15 6.24
CA THR A 283 16.63 7.61 5.70
C THR A 283 16.37 6.20 6.20
N LEU A 284 17.39 5.33 6.19
CA LEU A 284 17.27 3.96 6.69
C LEU A 284 17.00 3.90 8.20
N THR A 285 17.61 4.78 8.99
CA THR A 285 17.33 4.85 10.44
C THR A 285 15.91 5.31 10.74
N SER A 286 15.44 6.37 10.08
CA SER A 286 14.06 6.86 10.23
C SER A 286 13.06 5.81 9.73
N ALA A 287 13.36 5.13 8.62
CA ALA A 287 12.56 4.01 8.11
C ALA A 287 12.48 2.85 9.11
N GLY A 288 13.58 2.52 9.80
CA GLY A 288 13.61 1.51 10.86
C GLY A 288 12.70 1.88 12.04
N PHE A 289 12.75 3.12 12.52
CA PHE A 289 11.84 3.60 13.57
C PHE A 289 10.37 3.56 13.12
N ALA A 290 10.09 4.01 11.90
CA ALA A 290 8.76 3.98 11.33
C ALA A 290 8.23 2.55 11.18
N LEU A 291 9.06 1.61 10.73
CA LEU A 291 8.69 0.20 10.57
C LEU A 291 8.39 -0.47 11.92
N ILE A 292 9.29 -0.34 12.90
CA ILE A 292 9.08 -0.94 14.23
C ILE A 292 7.87 -0.29 14.91
N GLY A 293 7.70 1.03 14.78
CA GLY A 293 6.54 1.72 15.30
C GLY A 293 5.23 1.24 14.66
N ALA A 294 5.23 1.05 13.34
CA ALA A 294 4.07 0.52 12.60
C ALA A 294 3.74 -0.93 13.03
N ILE A 295 4.76 -1.77 13.24
CA ILE A 295 4.60 -3.12 13.77
C ILE A 295 4.08 -3.09 15.22
N ALA A 296 4.56 -2.17 16.06
CA ALA A 296 4.05 -2.02 17.43
C ALA A 296 2.57 -1.63 17.44
N ILE A 297 2.15 -0.70 16.58
CA ILE A 297 0.73 -0.33 16.41
C ILE A 297 -0.08 -1.56 15.98
N ILE A 298 0.36 -2.29 14.95
CA ILE A 298 -0.41 -3.42 14.43
C ILE A 298 -0.51 -4.56 15.43
N HIS A 299 0.57 -4.83 16.16
CA HIS A 299 0.61 -5.82 17.23
C HIS A 299 -0.32 -5.41 18.37
N GLY A 300 -0.25 -4.17 18.84
CA GLY A 300 -1.14 -3.65 19.88
C GLY A 300 -2.63 -3.76 19.52
N ILE A 301 -3.01 -3.54 18.26
CA ILE A 301 -4.42 -3.53 17.85
C ILE A 301 -4.94 -4.95 17.54
N ASN A 302 -4.19 -5.73 16.76
CA ASN A 302 -4.69 -6.95 16.14
C ASN A 302 -4.27 -8.23 16.86
N TYR A 303 -3.22 -8.20 17.69
CA TYR A 303 -2.81 -9.37 18.44
C TYR A 303 -3.86 -9.78 19.49
N ARG A 304 -4.09 -11.08 19.61
CA ARG A 304 -4.96 -11.68 20.64
C ARG A 304 -4.16 -11.91 21.91
N PHE A 305 -4.23 -10.94 22.82
CA PHE A 305 -3.63 -11.05 24.15
C PHE A 305 -4.43 -12.01 25.05
N SER A 306 -3.74 -12.89 25.76
CA SER A 306 -4.33 -13.89 26.69
C SER A 306 -4.52 -13.38 28.13
N TYR A 307 -4.37 -12.07 28.37
CA TYR A 307 -4.47 -11.47 29.71
C TYR A 307 -5.89 -10.98 30.04
N ASP A 308 -6.13 -10.65 31.31
CA ASP A 308 -7.37 -10.02 31.77
C ASP A 308 -7.74 -8.77 30.96
N ARG A 309 -9.03 -8.45 30.88
CA ARG A 309 -9.55 -7.36 30.03
C ARG A 309 -8.87 -6.01 30.28
N ALA A 310 -8.61 -5.66 31.54
CA ALA A 310 -7.96 -4.40 31.91
C ALA A 310 -6.47 -4.38 31.50
N ALA A 311 -5.75 -5.48 31.75
CA ALA A 311 -4.34 -5.63 31.37
C ALA A 311 -4.18 -5.63 29.84
N THR A 312 -5.04 -6.35 29.14
CA THR A 312 -5.10 -6.35 27.67
C THR A 312 -5.35 -4.94 27.15
N GLY A 313 -6.39 -4.25 27.62
CA GLY A 313 -6.68 -2.87 27.20
C GLY A 313 -5.49 -1.91 27.41
N GLY A 314 -4.84 -1.99 28.58
CA GLY A 314 -3.65 -1.20 28.90
C GLY A 314 -2.48 -1.49 27.96
N LEU A 315 -2.21 -2.77 27.68
CA LEU A 315 -1.13 -3.20 26.80
C LEU A 315 -1.38 -2.75 25.34
N ARG A 316 -2.62 -2.83 24.85
CA ARG A 316 -3.00 -2.31 23.53
C ARG A 316 -2.73 -0.82 23.39
N VAL A 317 -3.17 -0.04 24.38
CA VAL A 317 -2.95 1.41 24.42
C VAL A 317 -1.46 1.73 24.50
N ALA A 318 -0.70 1.00 25.32
CA ALA A 318 0.73 1.18 25.45
C ALA A 318 1.47 0.91 24.13
N PHE A 319 1.19 -0.22 23.46
CA PHE A 319 1.77 -0.52 22.15
C PHE A 319 1.41 0.51 21.08
N PHE A 320 0.16 0.99 21.09
CA PHE A 320 -0.28 2.03 20.18
C PHE A 320 0.47 3.35 20.40
N ILE A 321 0.55 3.83 21.65
CA ILE A 321 1.24 5.08 21.99
C ILE A 321 2.72 4.98 21.67
N VAL A 322 3.38 3.91 22.11
CA VAL A 322 4.81 3.69 21.85
C VAL A 322 5.08 3.58 20.35
N GLY A 323 4.21 2.89 19.60
CA GLY A 323 4.32 2.79 18.16
C GLY A 323 4.18 4.13 17.43
N VAL A 324 3.19 4.95 17.81
CA VAL A 324 3.02 6.31 17.27
C VAL A 324 4.22 7.19 17.60
N LEU A 325 4.73 7.12 18.83
CA LEU A 325 5.93 7.87 19.24
C LEU A 325 7.17 7.44 18.46
N ALA A 326 7.36 6.14 18.23
CA ALA A 326 8.45 5.64 17.40
C ALA A 326 8.34 6.13 15.94
N MET A 327 7.12 6.14 15.37
CA MET A 327 6.90 6.56 13.99
C MET A 327 7.09 8.06 13.75
N VAL A 328 6.47 8.90 14.60
CA VAL A 328 6.20 10.32 14.26
C VAL A 328 7.02 11.30 15.09
N TYR A 329 7.48 10.92 16.27
CA TYR A 329 8.02 11.90 17.21
C TYR A 329 9.33 12.54 16.68
N PRO A 330 9.46 13.88 16.67
CA PRO A 330 10.57 14.56 15.98
C PRO A 330 11.94 14.33 16.63
N GLY A 331 11.98 13.99 17.92
CA GLY A 331 13.23 13.72 18.65
C GLY A 331 13.70 12.27 18.53
N ARG A 332 14.88 12.04 17.93
CA ARG A 332 15.45 10.70 17.74
C ARG A 332 15.67 9.91 19.04
N LEU A 333 15.99 10.59 20.15
CA LEU A 333 16.15 9.93 21.45
C LEU A 333 14.84 9.32 21.93
N VAL A 334 13.73 10.00 21.68
CA VAL A 334 12.40 9.50 22.04
C VAL A 334 11.97 8.39 21.08
N GLN A 335 12.27 8.50 19.77
CA GLN A 335 12.02 7.40 18.82
C GLN A 335 12.82 6.14 19.20
N ALA A 336 14.10 6.29 19.55
CA ALA A 336 14.93 5.18 20.00
C ALA A 336 14.42 4.60 21.32
N GLY A 337 14.05 5.45 22.29
CA GLY A 337 13.45 5.02 23.55
C GLY A 337 12.13 4.27 23.34
N ALA A 338 11.27 4.78 22.45
CA ALA A 338 9.99 4.14 22.09
C ALA A 338 10.22 2.81 21.37
N MET A 339 11.17 2.74 20.44
CA MET A 339 11.55 1.50 19.77
C MET A 339 12.04 0.44 20.78
N VAL A 340 12.94 0.82 21.69
CA VAL A 340 13.43 -0.08 22.75
C VAL A 340 12.28 -0.50 23.67
N ALA A 341 11.39 0.42 24.05
CA ALA A 341 10.21 0.10 24.85
C ALA A 341 9.28 -0.90 24.12
N ALA A 342 9.02 -0.71 22.83
CA ALA A 342 8.20 -1.63 22.03
C ALA A 342 8.82 -3.03 21.98
N ILE A 343 10.14 -3.12 21.76
CA ILE A 343 10.87 -4.40 21.76
C ILE A 343 10.81 -5.05 23.13
N LEU A 344 11.07 -4.30 24.21
CA LEU A 344 11.02 -4.82 25.58
C LEU A 344 9.61 -5.28 25.96
N MET A 345 8.58 -4.54 25.56
CA MET A 345 7.19 -4.94 25.77
C MET A 345 6.86 -6.22 25.02
N TYR A 346 7.29 -6.34 23.76
CA TYR A 346 7.10 -7.53 22.96
C TYR A 346 7.83 -8.75 23.56
N VAL A 347 9.10 -8.59 23.97
CA VAL A 347 9.89 -9.64 24.63
C VAL A 347 9.30 -10.02 25.98
N PHE A 348 8.90 -9.04 26.79
CA PHE A 348 8.27 -9.33 28.08
C PHE A 348 6.95 -10.07 27.91
N GLN A 349 6.16 -9.69 26.91
CA GLN A 349 4.92 -10.36 26.55
C GLN A 349 5.17 -11.80 26.07
N SER A 350 6.17 -12.04 25.21
CA SER A 350 6.46 -13.41 24.74
C SER A 350 7.00 -14.31 25.86
N VAL A 351 7.71 -13.74 26.83
CA VAL A 351 8.22 -14.47 28.01
C VAL A 351 7.11 -14.74 29.04
N THR A 352 6.12 -13.84 29.19
CA THR A 352 5.06 -13.97 30.21
C THR A 352 3.73 -14.52 29.70
N GLY A 353 3.47 -14.47 28.39
CA GLY A 353 2.22 -14.91 27.76
C GLY A 353 2.42 -16.15 26.89
N ARG A 354 1.73 -17.25 27.21
CA ARG A 354 1.48 -18.32 26.22
C ARG A 354 0.37 -17.84 25.25
N PRO A 355 0.48 -17.99 23.91
CA PRO A 355 1.46 -18.76 23.14
C PRO A 355 2.56 -17.89 22.50
N ASN A 356 3.67 -18.55 22.19
CA ASN A 356 4.97 -17.99 21.86
C ASN A 356 5.14 -17.95 20.33
N PRO A 357 4.99 -16.79 19.65
CA PRO A 357 5.05 -16.72 18.18
C PRO A 357 6.43 -17.10 17.63
N VAL A 358 7.49 -16.93 18.43
CA VAL A 358 8.86 -17.34 18.08
C VAL A 358 9.00 -18.87 18.08
N GLU A 359 8.30 -19.56 18.99
CA GLU A 359 8.33 -21.02 19.06
C GLU A 359 7.61 -21.64 17.87
N THR A 360 6.52 -21.03 17.37
CA THR A 360 5.84 -21.43 16.13
C THR A 360 6.72 -21.28 14.89
N VAL A 361 7.52 -20.21 14.81
CA VAL A 361 8.46 -20.00 13.69
C VAL A 361 9.67 -20.93 13.82
N THR A 362 10.18 -21.14 15.03
CA THR A 362 11.34 -22.01 15.28
C THR A 362 10.99 -23.48 15.09
N SER A 363 9.76 -23.89 15.44
CA SER A 363 9.26 -25.26 15.23
C SER A 363 9.08 -25.60 13.75
N LEU A 364 8.70 -24.63 12.91
CA LEU A 364 8.64 -24.78 11.45
C LEU A 364 10.03 -25.08 10.86
N PHE A 365 11.09 -24.42 11.32
CA PHE A 365 12.45 -24.67 10.85
C PHE A 365 13.10 -25.92 11.47
N SER A 366 12.73 -26.31 12.70
CA SER A 366 13.24 -27.54 13.33
C SER A 366 12.55 -28.81 12.81
N ALA A 367 11.27 -28.74 12.41
CA ALA A 367 10.54 -29.86 11.82
C ALA A 367 11.13 -30.29 10.46
N GLU A 368 11.66 -29.34 9.67
CA GLU A 368 12.41 -29.64 8.45
C GLU A 368 13.72 -30.40 8.75
N THR A 369 14.34 -30.17 9.90
CA THR A 369 15.60 -30.84 10.26
C THR A 369 15.39 -32.27 10.78
N GLU A 370 14.28 -32.52 11.48
CA GLU A 370 13.91 -33.88 11.93
C GLU A 370 13.40 -34.78 10.80
N SER A 371 12.64 -34.23 9.84
CA SER A 371 12.19 -34.96 8.64
C SER A 371 13.34 -35.47 7.77
N VAL A 372 14.41 -34.68 7.63
CA VAL A 372 15.62 -35.08 6.88
C VAL A 372 16.49 -36.07 7.66
N ALA A 373 16.44 -36.06 9.00
CA ALA A 373 17.17 -37.01 9.84
C ALA A 373 16.51 -38.40 9.88
N THR A 374 15.18 -38.48 9.89
CA THR A 374 14.43 -39.76 9.86
C THR A 374 14.46 -40.41 8.47
N ALA A 375 14.39 -39.63 7.39
CA ALA A 375 14.52 -40.15 6.02
C ALA A 375 15.91 -40.80 5.75
N ASN A 376 16.98 -40.31 6.40
CA ASN A 376 18.32 -40.89 6.29
C ASN A 376 18.56 -42.09 7.22
N ALA A 377 17.71 -42.31 8.22
CA ALA A 377 17.79 -43.45 9.13
C ALA A 377 17.07 -44.70 8.58
N GLU A 378 16.08 -44.53 7.71
CA GLU A 378 15.41 -45.65 7.00
C GLU A 378 16.18 -46.15 5.76
N GLN A 379 17.27 -45.48 5.37
CA GLN A 379 18.13 -45.87 4.24
C GLN A 379 19.45 -46.56 4.65
N LYS A 380 19.63 -46.90 5.93
CA LYS A 380 20.73 -47.74 6.44
C LYS A 380 20.17 -48.97 7.13
#